data_AF-A0A3M0XIR5-F1
#
_entry.id   AF-A0A3M0XIR5-F1
#
_cell.length_a   1.000
_cell.length_b   1.000
_cell.length_c   1.000
_cell.angle_alpha   90.00
_cell.angle_beta   90.00
_cell.angle_gamma   90.00
#
_symmetry.space_group_name_H-M   'P 1'
#
loop_
_entity.id
_entity.type
_entity.pdbx_description
1 polymer ?
#
loop_
_entity_poly.entity_id
_entity_poly.type
_entity_poly.pdbx_seq_one_letter_code
_entity_poly.pdbx_strand_id
1 'polypeptide(L)'
;ELKVKSLVNYLTQDLNFDQLTRLEKFVQLMIERKMRGEEFKKMVARRYEDGGVGVTEALAAVMAEKITRILEHAEDVRRYRRRFENNVFFDSEEELINRLTSYVLEEYSGEMRPAQMRRLKEIVRERISGLLRKEEFLAKLDAPLEEGGAGLRRQTAQNITNYFEKIIIQGIEAHGAGH
;
A
#
# COMPACT_ATOMS: atom_id res chain seq x y z
N GLU A 1 9.28 -3.63 -15.08
CA GLU A 1 10.39 -4.56 -14.72
C GLU A 1 11.41 -4.00 -13.72
N LEU A 2 12.09 -2.87 -13.98
CA LEU A 2 13.16 -2.35 -13.11
C LEU A 2 12.75 -2.02 -11.66
N LYS A 3 11.50 -1.59 -11.45
CA LYS A 3 10.95 -1.26 -10.12
C LYS A 3 10.60 -2.50 -9.28
N VAL A 4 10.32 -3.63 -9.94
CA VAL A 4 10.04 -4.91 -9.27
C VAL A 4 11.36 -5.53 -8.80
N LYS A 5 12.37 -5.55 -9.69
CA LYS A 5 13.71 -6.04 -9.36
C LYS A 5 14.38 -5.31 -8.19
N SER A 6 14.19 -3.99 -8.03
CA SER A 6 14.81 -3.25 -6.92
C SER A 6 14.18 -3.52 -5.55
N LEU A 7 12.90 -3.89 -5.51
CA LEU A 7 12.18 -4.26 -4.28
C LEU A 7 12.41 -5.74 -3.91
N VAL A 8 12.54 -6.61 -4.92
CA VAL A 8 12.96 -8.01 -4.73
C VAL A 8 14.39 -8.05 -4.15
N ASN A 9 15.36 -7.36 -4.76
CA ASN A 9 16.76 -7.41 -4.33
C ASN A 9 17.02 -6.90 -2.89
N TYR A 10 16.17 -6.02 -2.35
CA TYR A 10 16.25 -5.52 -0.97
C TYR A 10 15.63 -6.49 0.06
N LEU A 11 14.79 -7.44 -0.38
CA LEU A 11 14.02 -8.35 0.47
C LEU A 11 14.48 -9.81 0.39
N THR A 12 15.32 -10.19 -0.60
CA THR A 12 15.54 -11.58 -1.01
C THR A 12 16.99 -12.09 -0.95
N GLN A 13 17.84 -11.59 -0.06
CA GLN A 13 19.21 -12.13 0.00
C GLN A 13 19.28 -13.64 0.33
N ASP A 14 18.22 -14.24 0.90
CA ASP A 14 18.20 -15.66 1.30
C ASP A 14 17.07 -16.53 0.68
N LEU A 15 16.26 -15.99 -0.25
CA LEU A 15 15.19 -16.77 -0.90
C LEU A 15 15.55 -17.13 -2.34
N ASN A 16 15.43 -18.41 -2.67
CA ASN A 16 15.61 -18.87 -4.05
C ASN A 16 14.36 -18.59 -4.91
N PHE A 17 14.51 -18.75 -6.22
CA PHE A 17 13.44 -18.50 -7.20
C PHE A 17 12.15 -19.30 -6.91
N ASP A 18 12.29 -20.55 -6.47
CA ASP A 18 11.13 -21.41 -6.21
C ASP A 18 10.37 -21.00 -4.95
N GLN A 19 11.09 -20.54 -3.92
CA GLN A 19 10.52 -19.97 -2.71
C GLN A 19 9.75 -18.68 -3.03
N LEU A 20 10.29 -17.83 -3.91
CA LEU A 20 9.62 -16.62 -4.38
C LEU A 20 8.34 -16.94 -5.15
N THR A 21 8.42 -17.86 -6.10
CA THR A 21 7.25 -18.32 -6.88
C THR A 21 6.14 -18.85 -5.98
N ARG A 22 6.50 -19.53 -4.89
CA ARG A 22 5.52 -20.05 -3.93
C ARG A 22 4.93 -18.96 -3.03
N LEU A 23 5.77 -18.03 -2.57
CA LEU A 23 5.32 -16.87 -1.81
C LEU A 23 4.30 -16.07 -2.63
N GLU A 24 4.57 -15.82 -3.91
CA GLU A 24 3.64 -15.13 -4.83
C GLU A 24 2.27 -15.83 -4.89
N LYS A 25 2.23 -17.17 -4.97
CA LYS A 25 0.97 -17.92 -4.94
C LYS A 25 0.17 -17.70 -3.65
N PHE A 26 0.84 -17.67 -2.50
CA PHE A 26 0.16 -17.41 -1.22
C PHE A 26 -0.32 -15.96 -1.11
N VAL A 27 0.46 -15.00 -1.60
CA VAL A 27 0.05 -13.59 -1.67
C VAL A 27 -1.16 -13.43 -2.59
N GLN A 28 -1.18 -14.12 -3.73
CA GLN A 28 -2.32 -14.11 -4.64
C GLN A 28 -3.60 -14.63 -3.94
N LEU A 29 -3.51 -15.72 -3.16
CA LEU A 29 -4.64 -16.24 -2.40
C LEU A 29 -5.15 -15.24 -1.34
N MET A 30 -4.25 -14.46 -0.72
CA MET A 30 -4.63 -13.38 0.20
C MET A 30 -5.38 -12.25 -0.53
N ILE A 31 -4.89 -11.81 -1.69
CA ILE A 31 -5.54 -10.79 -2.53
C ILE A 31 -6.93 -11.25 -2.98
N GLU A 32 -7.06 -12.52 -3.37
CA GLU A 32 -8.32 -13.15 -3.76
C GLU A 32 -9.25 -13.46 -2.56
N ARG A 33 -8.83 -13.14 -1.33
CA ARG A 33 -9.55 -13.41 -0.07
C ARG A 33 -9.84 -14.90 0.17
N LYS A 34 -9.05 -15.78 -0.46
CA LYS A 34 -9.08 -17.24 -0.29
C LYS A 34 -8.18 -17.72 0.84
N MET A 35 -7.34 -16.84 1.37
CA MET A 35 -6.41 -17.10 2.48
C MET A 35 -6.47 -15.93 3.46
N ARG A 36 -6.41 -16.23 4.77
CA ARG A 36 -6.34 -15.22 5.85
C ARG A 36 -4.90 -15.06 6.36
N GLY A 37 -4.59 -13.95 7.02
CA GLY A 37 -3.23 -13.65 7.50
C GLY A 37 -2.61 -14.75 8.38
N GLU A 38 -3.36 -15.34 9.30
CA GLU A 38 -2.88 -16.45 10.14
C GLU A 38 -2.58 -17.72 9.34
N GLU A 39 -3.37 -18.00 8.31
CA GLU A 39 -3.12 -19.13 7.41
C GLU A 39 -1.89 -18.86 6.53
N PHE A 40 -1.79 -17.65 5.98
CA PHE A 40 -0.62 -17.21 5.21
C PHE A 40 0.66 -17.34 6.03
N LYS A 41 0.66 -16.85 7.28
CA LYS A 41 1.80 -16.97 8.20
C LYS A 41 2.25 -18.43 8.34
N LYS A 42 1.32 -19.34 8.63
CA LYS A 42 1.61 -20.78 8.77
C LYS A 42 2.17 -21.38 7.48
N MET A 43 1.59 -21.03 6.33
CA MET A 43 2.02 -21.56 5.03
C MET A 43 3.42 -21.05 4.62
N VAL A 44 3.75 -19.80 4.92
CA VAL A 44 5.07 -19.24 4.60
C VAL A 44 6.15 -19.78 5.55
N ALA A 45 5.83 -19.96 6.84
CA ALA A 45 6.77 -20.52 7.82
C ALA A 45 7.03 -22.03 7.62
N ARG A 46 6.06 -22.76 7.08
CA ARG A 46 6.19 -24.20 6.81
C ARG A 46 7.39 -24.47 5.90
N ARG A 47 8.11 -25.57 6.14
CA ARG A 47 9.27 -25.98 5.34
C ARG A 47 8.93 -26.11 3.86
N TYR A 48 9.92 -25.86 3.00
CA TYR A 48 9.73 -25.92 1.55
C TYR A 48 9.31 -27.30 1.06
N GLU A 49 9.90 -28.37 1.60
CA GLU A 49 9.55 -29.77 1.27
C GLU A 49 8.09 -30.11 1.58
N ASP A 50 7.54 -29.48 2.62
CA ASP A 50 6.16 -29.71 3.07
C ASP A 50 5.15 -28.78 2.36
N GLY A 51 5.58 -28.06 1.32
CA GLY A 51 4.73 -27.15 0.55
C GLY A 51 4.65 -25.72 1.08
N GLY A 52 5.49 -25.32 2.04
CA GLY A 52 5.61 -23.93 2.50
C GLY A 52 6.76 -23.15 1.85
N VAL A 53 7.07 -21.95 2.33
CA VAL A 53 8.20 -21.15 1.78
C VAL A 53 9.51 -21.44 2.52
N GLY A 54 9.44 -21.88 3.78
CA GLY A 54 10.58 -22.24 4.61
C GLY A 54 11.28 -21.04 5.23
N VAL A 55 10.54 -19.97 5.52
CA VAL A 55 11.08 -18.81 6.25
C VAL A 55 10.91 -18.99 7.75
N THR A 56 11.59 -18.16 8.55
CA THR A 56 11.42 -18.18 10.01
C THR A 56 10.02 -17.72 10.43
N GLU A 57 9.49 -18.25 11.54
CA GLU A 57 8.20 -17.82 12.11
C GLU A 57 8.12 -16.30 12.33
N ALA A 58 9.22 -15.68 12.75
CA ALA A 58 9.32 -14.23 12.93
C ALA A 58 9.16 -13.49 11.60
N LEU A 59 9.85 -13.93 10.54
CA LEU A 59 9.73 -13.33 9.21
C LEU A 59 8.32 -13.55 8.62
N ALA A 60 7.75 -14.74 8.80
CA ALA A 60 6.39 -15.05 8.36
C ALA A 60 5.35 -14.15 9.05
N ALA A 61 5.51 -13.91 10.36
CA ALA A 61 4.65 -13.00 11.11
C ALA A 61 4.72 -11.56 10.55
N VAL A 62 5.93 -11.04 10.32
CA VAL A 62 6.13 -9.70 9.76
C VAL A 62 5.54 -9.60 8.34
N MET A 63 5.71 -10.63 7.51
CA MET A 63 5.12 -10.66 6.17
C MET A 63 3.59 -10.66 6.21
N ALA A 64 2.99 -11.48 7.08
CA ALA A 64 1.55 -11.58 7.23
C ALA A 64 0.93 -10.26 7.71
N GLU A 65 1.55 -9.62 8.71
CA GLU A 65 1.13 -8.31 9.22
C GLU A 65 1.16 -7.24 8.13
N LYS A 66 2.27 -7.14 7.39
CA LYS A 66 2.43 -6.15 6.32
C LYS A 66 1.41 -6.32 5.20
N ILE A 67 1.17 -7.56 4.74
CA ILE A 67 0.20 -7.82 3.66
C ILE A 67 -1.21 -7.54 4.15
N THR A 68 -1.56 -8.00 5.35
CA THR A 68 -2.89 -7.79 5.93
C THR A 68 -3.20 -6.30 6.04
N ARG A 69 -2.26 -5.51 6.56
CA ARG A 69 -2.39 -4.04 6.65
C ARG A 69 -2.63 -3.38 5.29
N ILE A 70 -1.85 -3.75 4.28
CA ILE A 70 -2.03 -3.21 2.91
C ILE A 70 -3.43 -3.54 2.38
N LEU A 71 -3.91 -4.77 2.58
CA LEU A 71 -5.23 -5.20 2.11
C LEU A 71 -6.37 -4.51 2.87
N GLU A 72 -6.21 -4.26 4.16
CA GLU A 72 -7.16 -3.49 4.97
C GLU A 72 -7.24 -2.04 4.49
N HIS A 73 -6.11 -1.39 4.26
CA HIS A 73 -6.08 -0.01 3.77
C HIS A 73 -6.64 0.10 2.34
N ALA A 74 -6.41 -0.92 1.52
CA ALA A 74 -6.90 -0.98 0.14
C ALA A 74 -8.43 -1.05 0.07
N GLU A 75 -9.10 -1.59 1.08
CA GLU A 75 -10.55 -1.60 1.18
C GLU A 75 -11.13 -0.18 1.29
N ASP A 76 -10.44 0.73 2.00
CA ASP A 76 -10.88 2.11 2.09
C ASP A 76 -10.67 2.90 0.79
N VAL A 77 -9.61 2.58 0.03
CA VAL A 77 -9.46 3.09 -1.34
C VAL A 77 -10.62 2.62 -2.23
N ARG A 78 -10.95 1.34 -2.17
CA ARG A 78 -12.06 0.76 -2.93
C ARG A 78 -13.39 1.44 -2.58
N ARG A 79 -13.66 1.63 -1.29
CA ARG A 79 -14.84 2.35 -0.80
C ARG A 79 -14.90 3.79 -1.29
N TYR A 80 -13.77 4.51 -1.26
CA TYR A 80 -13.68 5.87 -1.78
C TYR A 80 -14.04 5.91 -3.26
N ARG A 81 -13.40 5.07 -4.09
CA ARG A 81 -13.63 5.05 -5.54
C ARG A 81 -15.06 4.68 -5.93
N ARG A 82 -15.62 3.62 -5.33
CA ARG A 82 -17.03 3.25 -5.57
C ARG A 82 -17.97 4.41 -5.25
N ARG A 83 -17.72 5.20 -4.20
CA ARG A 83 -18.57 6.35 -3.86
C ARG A 83 -18.38 7.51 -4.83
N PHE A 84 -17.13 7.79 -5.20
CA PHE A 84 -16.76 8.82 -6.16
C PHE A 84 -17.43 8.57 -7.52
N GLU A 85 -17.37 7.34 -8.03
CA GLU A 85 -18.02 6.94 -9.30
C GLU A 85 -19.55 7.05 -9.25
N ASN A 86 -20.16 6.78 -8.09
CA ASN A 86 -21.61 6.87 -7.90
C ASN A 86 -22.11 8.28 -7.50
N ASN A 87 -21.25 9.29 -7.51
CA ASN A 87 -21.56 10.67 -7.09
C ASN A 87 -22.19 10.77 -5.68
N VAL A 88 -21.80 9.88 -4.77
CA VAL A 88 -22.30 9.84 -3.38
C VAL A 88 -21.38 10.69 -2.49
N PHE A 89 -21.61 12.00 -2.48
CA PHE A 89 -20.84 12.98 -1.70
C PHE A 89 -21.57 13.32 -0.38
N PHE A 90 -21.28 12.58 0.69
CA PHE A 90 -21.77 12.84 2.04
C PHE A 90 -20.60 12.94 3.03
N ASP A 91 -20.83 13.41 4.26
CA ASP A 91 -19.83 13.61 5.35
C ASP A 91 -18.78 12.49 5.51
N SER A 92 -19.17 11.26 5.16
CA SER A 92 -18.33 10.08 5.16
C SER A 92 -17.14 10.08 4.15
N GLU A 93 -17.09 11.00 3.18
CA GLU A 93 -15.92 11.15 2.29
C GLU A 93 -14.73 11.73 3.06
N GLU A 94 -14.98 12.73 3.89
CA GLU A 94 -13.94 13.39 4.67
C GLU A 94 -13.32 12.43 5.69
N GLU A 95 -14.12 11.53 6.26
CA GLU A 95 -13.66 10.43 7.11
C GLU A 95 -12.75 9.46 6.34
N LEU A 96 -13.12 9.05 5.12
CA LEU A 96 -12.30 8.17 4.30
C LEU A 96 -10.95 8.82 3.95
N ILE A 97 -10.97 10.09 3.57
CA ILE A 97 -9.74 10.84 3.27
C ILE A 97 -8.87 10.95 4.54
N ASN A 98 -9.48 11.18 5.70
CA ASN A 98 -8.75 11.19 6.98
C ASN A 98 -8.07 9.85 7.23
N ARG A 99 -8.78 8.72 7.06
CA ARG A 99 -8.19 7.38 7.23
C ARG A 99 -7.05 7.12 6.25
N LEU A 100 -7.24 7.43 4.97
CA LEU A 100 -6.21 7.31 3.94
C LEU A 100 -4.98 8.18 4.24
N THR A 101 -5.20 9.38 4.77
CA THR A 101 -4.13 10.28 5.21
C THR A 101 -3.38 9.68 6.41
N SER A 102 -4.09 9.10 7.38
CA SER A 102 -3.47 8.39 8.51
C SER A 102 -2.59 7.24 8.07
N TYR A 103 -3.01 6.45 7.07
CA TYR A 103 -2.18 5.35 6.54
C TYR A 103 -0.86 5.86 5.97
N VAL A 104 -0.89 6.98 5.27
CA VAL A 104 0.32 7.64 4.76
C VAL A 104 1.23 8.11 5.89
N LEU A 105 0.65 8.56 7.00
CA LEU A 105 1.40 9.02 8.18
C LEU A 105 2.03 7.89 8.98
N GLU A 106 1.53 6.67 8.90
CA GLU A 106 2.18 5.52 9.56
C GLU A 106 3.62 5.29 9.05
N GLU A 107 3.90 5.66 7.80
CA GLU A 107 5.25 5.61 7.21
C GLU A 107 6.09 6.86 7.53
N TYR A 108 5.52 7.83 8.25
CA TYR A 108 6.17 9.06 8.65
C TYR A 108 6.59 9.01 10.12
N SER A 109 7.90 8.97 10.37
CA SER A 109 8.47 8.87 11.72
C SER A 109 8.64 10.21 12.44
N GLY A 110 8.03 11.29 11.95
CA GLY A 110 8.22 12.65 12.47
C GLY A 110 6.92 13.31 12.91
N GLU A 111 7.02 14.54 13.41
CA GLU A 111 5.86 15.38 13.67
C GLU A 111 5.54 16.23 12.43
N MET A 112 4.24 16.42 12.15
CA MET A 112 3.79 17.34 11.12
C MET A 112 3.14 18.56 11.75
N ARG A 113 3.51 19.74 11.26
CA ARG A 113 2.81 20.98 11.61
C ARG A 113 1.38 20.94 11.04
N PRO A 114 0.40 21.62 11.65
CA PRO A 114 -0.98 21.65 11.15
C PRO A 114 -1.12 22.06 9.68
N ALA A 115 -0.26 22.98 9.20
CA ALA A 115 -0.25 23.38 7.79
C ALA A 115 0.20 22.24 6.85
N GLN A 116 1.22 21.46 7.25
CA GLN A 116 1.68 20.30 6.49
C GLN A 116 0.62 19.21 6.47
N MET A 117 -0.07 19.00 7.61
CA MET A 117 -1.15 18.03 7.70
C MET A 117 -2.30 18.35 6.73
N ARG A 118 -2.75 19.61 6.71
CA ARG A 118 -3.78 20.05 5.76
C ARG A 118 -3.33 19.82 4.32
N ARG A 119 -2.08 20.16 4.02
CA ARG A 119 -1.57 20.01 2.66
C ARG A 119 -1.42 18.55 2.23
N LEU A 120 -0.96 17.69 3.13
CA LEU A 120 -0.91 16.24 2.92
C LEU A 120 -2.29 15.70 2.59
N LYS A 121 -3.31 16.08 3.36
CA LYS A 121 -4.69 15.65 3.16
C LYS A 121 -5.22 16.00 1.76
N GLU A 122 -4.95 17.22 1.30
CA GLU A 122 -5.30 17.67 -0.05
C GLU A 122 -4.58 16.85 -1.12
N ILE A 123 -3.27 16.65 -0.98
CA ILE A 123 -2.46 15.86 -1.93
C ILE A 123 -2.94 14.39 -1.98
N VAL A 124 -3.32 13.81 -0.84
CA VAL A 124 -3.93 12.47 -0.75
C VAL A 124 -5.27 12.42 -1.48
N ARG A 125 -6.14 13.40 -1.25
CA ARG A 125 -7.44 13.53 -1.95
C ARG A 125 -7.25 13.63 -3.47
N GLU A 126 -6.36 14.49 -3.93
CA GLU A 126 -6.08 14.68 -5.36
C GLU A 126 -5.48 13.41 -5.99
N ARG A 127 -4.62 12.68 -5.27
CA ARG A 127 -4.07 11.41 -5.78
C ARG A 127 -5.11 10.31 -5.85
N ILE A 128 -5.96 10.16 -4.83
CA ILE A 128 -6.94 9.06 -4.79
C ILE A 128 -8.09 9.27 -5.80
N SER A 129 -8.46 10.52 -6.05
CA SER A 129 -9.44 10.92 -7.08
C SER A 129 -8.88 10.87 -8.51
N GLY A 130 -7.56 10.64 -8.67
CA GLY A 130 -6.92 10.52 -9.98
C GLY A 130 -6.50 11.85 -10.61
N LEU A 131 -6.60 12.97 -9.88
CA LEU A 131 -6.13 14.29 -10.33
C LEU A 131 -4.60 14.40 -10.35
N LEU A 132 -3.91 13.64 -9.50
CA LEU A 132 -2.45 13.52 -9.53
C LEU A 132 -2.02 12.13 -10.01
N ARG A 133 -0.99 12.09 -10.87
CA ARG A 133 -0.20 10.89 -11.16
C ARG A 133 0.78 10.60 -10.02
N LYS A 134 1.37 9.41 -10.05
CA LYS A 134 2.34 8.96 -9.05
C LYS A 134 3.52 9.94 -8.90
N GLU A 135 4.07 10.38 -10.02
CA GLU A 135 5.24 11.27 -10.05
C GLU A 135 4.90 12.67 -9.51
N GLU A 136 3.68 13.15 -9.78
CA GLU A 136 3.18 14.44 -9.30
C GLU A 136 2.86 14.40 -7.80
N PHE A 137 2.30 13.29 -7.32
CA PHE A 137 2.11 13.04 -5.89
C PHE A 137 3.44 13.09 -5.13
N LEU A 138 4.46 12.38 -5.63
CA LEU A 138 5.81 12.42 -5.06
C LEU A 138 6.38 13.85 -5.06
N ALA A 139 6.27 14.57 -6.18
CA ALA A 139 6.76 15.94 -6.29
C ALA A 139 6.06 16.88 -5.30
N LYS A 140 4.73 16.76 -5.14
CA LYS A 140 3.95 17.57 -4.19
C LYS A 140 4.27 17.25 -2.74
N LEU A 141 4.58 15.99 -2.40
CA LEU A 141 5.01 15.65 -1.05
C LEU A 141 6.37 16.27 -0.68
N ASP A 142 7.29 16.30 -1.64
CA ASP A 142 8.66 16.78 -1.49
C ASP A 142 8.77 18.32 -1.56
N ALA A 143 7.89 18.97 -2.34
CA ALA A 143 7.93 20.41 -2.53
C ALA A 143 7.67 21.19 -1.21
N PRO A 144 8.27 22.38 -1.03
CA PRO A 144 8.01 23.25 0.12
C PRO A 144 6.55 23.68 0.25
N LEU A 145 6.13 24.08 1.46
CA LEU A 145 4.76 24.55 1.69
C LEU A 145 4.42 25.79 0.86
N GLU A 146 5.40 26.65 0.65
CA GLU A 146 5.31 27.91 -0.09
C GLU A 146 4.98 27.68 -1.58
N GLU A 147 5.37 26.52 -2.12
CA GLU A 147 5.08 26.08 -3.49
C GLU A 147 3.83 25.17 -3.55
N GLY A 148 3.10 25.08 -2.44
CA GLY A 148 1.95 24.18 -2.30
C GLY A 148 2.37 22.71 -2.26
N GLY A 149 3.47 22.37 -1.60
CA GLY A 149 3.83 20.99 -1.26
C GLY A 149 3.72 20.68 0.23
N ALA A 150 4.04 19.47 0.66
CA ALA A 150 3.98 19.06 2.07
C ALA A 150 5.29 19.31 2.84
N GLY A 151 6.37 19.66 2.15
CA GLY A 151 7.69 19.94 2.71
C GLY A 151 8.35 18.71 3.36
N LEU A 152 8.07 17.51 2.85
CA LEU A 152 8.67 16.28 3.36
C LEU A 152 10.05 16.08 2.73
N ARG A 153 10.97 15.44 3.46
CA ARG A 153 12.25 15.03 2.87
C ARG A 153 12.01 14.05 1.72
N ARG A 154 12.77 14.18 0.63
CA ARG A 154 12.69 13.31 -0.55
C ARG A 154 12.54 11.82 -0.24
N GLN A 155 13.35 11.28 0.68
CA GLN A 155 13.31 9.87 1.04
C GLN A 155 11.97 9.48 1.69
N THR A 156 11.46 10.33 2.58
CA THR A 156 10.15 10.15 3.22
C THR A 156 9.03 10.21 2.18
N ALA A 157 9.06 11.21 1.30
CA ALA A 157 8.09 11.34 0.21
C ALA A 157 8.09 10.10 -0.70
N GLN A 158 9.27 9.53 -0.97
CA GLN A 158 9.42 8.31 -1.77
C GLN A 158 8.85 7.07 -1.07
N ASN A 159 9.09 6.91 0.23
CA ASN A 159 8.56 5.81 1.03
C ASN A 159 7.03 5.86 1.08
N ILE A 160 6.49 7.02 1.43
CA ILE A 160 5.05 7.31 1.43
C ILE A 160 4.43 7.00 0.07
N THR A 161 5.03 7.51 -1.01
CA THR A 161 4.55 7.26 -2.37
C THR A 161 4.53 5.77 -2.66
N ASN A 162 5.61 5.05 -2.36
CA ASN A 162 5.68 3.62 -2.63
C ASN A 162 4.70 2.80 -1.79
N TYR A 163 4.39 3.23 -0.57
CA TYR A 163 3.39 2.59 0.28
C TYR A 163 1.98 2.87 -0.24
N PHE A 164 1.64 4.14 -0.47
CA PHE A 164 0.33 4.56 -0.93
C PHE A 164 -0.03 3.95 -2.29
N GLU A 165 0.93 3.82 -3.21
CA GLU A 165 0.70 3.13 -4.48
C GLU A 165 0.35 1.65 -4.32
N LYS A 166 0.91 0.94 -3.32
CA LYS A 166 0.51 -0.45 -3.05
C LYS A 166 -0.95 -0.51 -2.62
N ILE A 167 -1.36 0.39 -1.72
CA ILE A 167 -2.73 0.50 -1.25
C ILE A 167 -3.68 0.81 -2.42
N ILE A 168 -3.32 1.81 -3.25
CA ILE A 168 -4.13 2.21 -4.40
C ILE A 168 -4.33 1.03 -5.36
N ILE A 169 -3.24 0.37 -5.77
CA ILE A 169 -3.29 -0.73 -6.74
C ILE A 169 -4.19 -1.87 -6.25
N GLN A 170 -4.11 -2.25 -4.98
CA GLN A 170 -4.95 -3.29 -4.40
C GLN A 170 -6.42 -2.85 -4.19
N GLY A 171 -6.65 -1.54 -4.12
CA GLY A 171 -7.98 -0.95 -4.02
C GLY A 171 -8.69 -0.78 -5.36
N ILE A 172 -7.99 -0.94 -6.49
CA ILE A 172 -8.59 -0.92 -7.82
C ILE A 172 -9.34 -2.23 -8.04
N GLU A 173 -10.64 -2.15 -8.30
CA GLU A 173 -11.36 -3.29 -8.85
C GLU A 173 -10.92 -3.47 -10.28
N ALA A 174 -10.35 -4.64 -10.60
CA ALA A 174 -10.25 -5.07 -11.98
C ALA A 174 -11.69 -5.00 -12.52
N HIS A 175 -11.95 -4.05 -13.42
CA HIS A 175 -13.18 -4.10 -14.20
C HIS A 175 -13.25 -5.51 -14.76
N GLY A 176 -14.35 -6.19 -14.45
CA GLY A 176 -14.52 -7.59 -14.78
C GLY A 176 -14.05 -7.82 -16.21
N ALA A 177 -13.27 -8.88 -16.42
CA ALA A 177 -13.25 -9.55 -17.70
C ALA A 177 -14.68 -10.01 -17.96
N GLY A 178 -15.51 -9.10 -18.46
CA GLY A 178 -16.81 -9.38 -19.00
C GLY A 178 -16.59 -9.98 -20.36
N HIS A 179 -16.62 -11.32 -20.41
CA HIS A 179 -17.11 -12.11 -21.53
C HIS A 179 -17.81 -13.34 -20.95
#